data_AF-A0A5S4G0A2-F1
#
_entry.id   AF-A0A5S4G0A2-F1
#
_cell.length_a   1.000
_cell.length_b   1.000
_cell.length_c   1.000
_cell.angle_alpha   90.00
_cell.angle_beta   90.00
_cell.angle_gamma   90.00
#
_symmetry.space_group_name_H-M   'P 1'
#
loop_
_entity.id
_entity.type
_entity.pdbx_description
1 polymer ?
#
loop_
_entity_poly.entity_id
_entity_poly.type
_entity_poly.pdbx_seq_one_letter_code
_entity_poly.pdbx_strand_id
1 'polypeptide(L)'
;MAEVFDQDIRAVARTLMVAKAVCGAAMARLVVLGDPEARQLAEVFGAARDLQPETPPVALVTGRVDRGVPREIPVVHVHGTGTLQAYAMFPDDGPSSFQEELPGRVAAFFEQYVWPHRELIGPSAERVAWQAKSGYQVRSDTERRQLRNYGCARLGLDPGLPTVAVFGHEPGEDTELFETAAQFATSDESANWLFADPVGSAHARMKYVGGALSTNILWSMTDVAVTFGDVDLPAFGIPVIQAGWSEGAECGATHVPRSPSDLRQLLEEAIARHAKGDTILGPEQRERARLWLWMRHCGTDVPTQLLPHWAHGDDYARVLAVNLRYVERDGDPLFGAVHRMWERRDPLLTRFDFRYPAGLSTTLIPARSTR
;
A
#
# COMPACT_ATOMS: atom_id res chain seq x y z
N MET A 1 -0.06 -1.30 -23.92
CA MET A 1 0.77 -0.08 -23.92
C MET A 1 1.36 0.08 -22.53
N ALA A 2 2.58 0.61 -22.40
CA ALA A 2 3.16 0.93 -21.11
C ALA A 2 3.57 2.41 -21.03
N GLU A 3 3.34 3.06 -19.90
CA GLU A 3 3.78 4.42 -19.61
C GLU A 3 4.90 4.39 -18.57
N VAL A 4 6.05 4.94 -18.92
CA VAL A 4 7.27 4.81 -18.12
C VAL A 4 8.03 6.14 -18.08
N PHE A 5 7.77 6.91 -17.04
CA PHE A 5 8.30 8.28 -16.84
C PHE A 5 9.08 8.43 -15.52
N ASP A 6 9.50 7.30 -14.93
CA ASP A 6 10.22 7.27 -13.66
C ASP A 6 11.73 7.44 -13.86
N GLN A 7 12.37 8.19 -12.97
CA GLN A 7 13.83 8.34 -12.95
C GLN A 7 14.51 7.11 -12.34
N ASP A 8 13.79 6.32 -11.53
CA ASP A 8 14.29 5.06 -10.99
C ASP A 8 14.14 3.93 -12.02
N ILE A 9 15.26 3.54 -12.63
CA ILE A 9 15.34 2.42 -13.58
C ILE A 9 14.74 1.11 -13.04
N ARG A 10 14.69 0.93 -11.72
CA ARG A 10 14.09 -0.27 -11.10
C ARG A 10 12.57 -0.23 -11.23
N ALA A 11 11.94 0.93 -11.04
CA ALA A 11 10.51 1.11 -11.25
C ALA A 11 10.16 0.92 -12.73
N VAL A 12 10.96 1.51 -13.63
CA VAL A 12 10.86 1.34 -15.09
C VAL A 12 10.90 -0.15 -15.49
N ALA A 13 11.91 -0.89 -15.02
CA ALA A 13 12.08 -2.31 -15.32
C ALA A 13 10.90 -3.16 -14.84
N ARG A 14 10.34 -2.88 -13.66
CA ARG A 14 9.17 -3.58 -13.13
C ARG A 14 7.92 -3.32 -13.96
N THR A 15 7.66 -2.05 -14.30
CA THR A 15 6.54 -1.68 -15.17
C THR A 15 6.64 -2.38 -16.52
N LEU A 16 7.83 -2.41 -17.13
CA LEU A 16 8.07 -3.12 -18.39
C LEU A 16 7.93 -4.64 -18.24
N MET A 17 8.32 -5.21 -17.10
CA MET A 17 8.16 -6.64 -16.83
C MET A 17 6.70 -7.05 -16.74
N VAL A 18 5.90 -6.32 -15.96
CA VAL A 18 4.45 -6.54 -15.87
C VAL A 18 3.81 -6.30 -17.24
N ALA A 19 4.21 -5.25 -17.96
CA ALA A 19 3.69 -4.98 -19.30
C ALA A 19 3.98 -6.12 -20.29
N LYS A 20 5.19 -6.68 -20.25
CA LYS A 20 5.56 -7.85 -21.06
C LYS A 20 4.72 -9.08 -20.70
N ALA A 21 4.48 -9.32 -19.40
CA ALA A 21 3.64 -10.42 -18.95
C ALA A 21 2.16 -10.23 -19.37
N VAL A 22 1.63 -9.01 -19.25
CA VAL A 22 0.28 -8.65 -19.72
C VAL A 22 0.17 -8.82 -21.23
N CYS A 23 1.17 -8.40 -22.01
CA CYS A 23 1.21 -8.65 -23.45
C CYS A 23 1.17 -10.14 -23.79
N GLY A 24 1.86 -10.99 -23.01
CA GLY A 24 1.77 -12.44 -23.14
C GLY A 24 0.35 -12.96 -22.89
N ALA A 25 -0.28 -12.53 -21.79
CA ALA A 25 -1.64 -12.96 -21.42
C ALA A 25 -2.72 -12.45 -22.40
N ALA A 26 -2.57 -11.23 -22.91
CA ALA A 26 -3.49 -10.61 -23.86
C ALA A 26 -3.19 -10.94 -25.33
N MET A 27 -2.15 -11.74 -25.61
CA MET A 27 -1.63 -12.01 -26.96
C MET A 27 -1.39 -10.72 -27.77
N ALA A 28 -0.87 -9.68 -27.11
CA ALA A 28 -0.69 -8.35 -27.66
C ALA A 28 0.80 -8.00 -27.84
N ARG A 29 1.08 -6.98 -28.65
CA ARG A 29 2.42 -6.39 -28.77
C ARG A 29 2.66 -5.30 -27.72
N LEU A 30 3.89 -5.18 -27.24
CA LEU A 30 4.29 -4.13 -26.31
C LEU A 30 4.62 -2.85 -27.08
N VAL A 31 4.00 -1.74 -26.69
CA VAL A 31 4.32 -0.37 -27.14
C VAL A 31 4.54 0.47 -25.89
N VAL A 32 5.62 1.24 -25.86
CA VAL A 32 6.03 2.00 -24.67
C VAL A 32 6.07 3.49 -24.98
N LEU A 33 5.38 4.26 -24.15
CA LEU A 33 5.45 5.71 -24.07
C LEU A 33 6.34 6.07 -22.88
N GLY A 34 7.40 6.84 -23.10
CA GLY A 34 8.35 7.16 -22.04
C GLY A 34 9.58 7.91 -22.56
N ASP A 35 10.47 8.25 -21.62
CA ASP A 35 11.71 8.95 -21.92
C ASP A 35 12.65 8.12 -22.82
N PRO A 36 13.57 8.76 -23.57
CA PRO A 36 14.49 8.05 -24.49
C PRO A 36 15.27 6.90 -23.84
N GLU A 37 15.64 7.03 -22.56
CA GLU A 37 16.34 6.01 -21.80
C GLU A 37 15.43 4.79 -21.51
N ALA A 38 14.17 5.04 -21.15
CA ALA A 38 13.17 3.98 -20.97
C ALA A 38 12.90 3.23 -22.28
N ARG A 39 13.07 3.88 -23.43
CA ARG A 39 12.87 3.26 -24.75
C ARG A 39 13.94 2.22 -25.09
N GLN A 40 15.22 2.51 -24.83
CA GLN A 40 16.28 1.53 -25.04
C GLN A 40 16.06 0.29 -24.16
N LEU A 41 15.66 0.50 -22.92
CA LEU A 41 15.29 -0.60 -22.04
C LEU A 41 14.05 -1.34 -22.54
N ALA A 42 13.02 -0.64 -23.01
CA ALA A 42 11.82 -1.24 -23.58
C ALA A 42 12.11 -2.16 -24.77
N GLU A 43 13.09 -1.85 -25.62
CA GLU A 43 13.52 -2.74 -26.71
C GLU A 43 14.04 -4.09 -26.17
N VAL A 44 14.73 -4.11 -25.02
CA VAL A 44 15.15 -5.35 -24.33
C VAL A 44 13.94 -6.22 -23.94
N PHE A 45 12.81 -5.59 -23.60
CA PHE A 45 11.56 -6.28 -23.30
C PHE A 45 10.81 -6.75 -24.57
N GLY A 46 11.23 -6.31 -25.75
CA GLY A 46 10.59 -6.61 -27.04
C GLY A 46 9.54 -5.59 -27.45
N ALA A 47 9.64 -4.33 -26.96
CA ALA A 47 8.75 -3.27 -27.38
C ALA A 47 8.91 -2.95 -28.88
N ALA A 48 7.80 -2.68 -29.55
CA ALA A 48 7.79 -2.17 -30.90
C ALA A 48 8.40 -0.76 -30.95
N ARG A 49 8.99 -0.42 -32.09
CA ARG A 49 9.64 0.88 -32.32
C ARG A 49 8.66 2.02 -32.62
N ASP A 50 7.36 1.76 -32.66
CA ASP A 50 6.37 2.78 -33.00
C ASP A 50 6.20 3.75 -31.83
N LEU A 51 6.17 5.06 -32.14
CA LEU A 51 6.00 6.13 -31.14
C LEU A 51 4.58 6.21 -30.57
N GLN A 52 3.59 5.75 -31.33
CA GLN A 52 2.18 5.81 -30.97
C GLN A 52 1.45 4.64 -31.63
N PRO A 53 0.58 3.93 -30.91
CA PRO A 53 -0.15 2.81 -31.49
C PRO A 53 -1.22 3.32 -32.46
N GLU A 54 -1.23 2.81 -33.69
CA GLU A 54 -2.26 3.13 -34.71
C GLU A 54 -3.67 2.66 -34.31
N THR A 55 -3.73 1.66 -33.42
CA THR A 55 -4.96 1.11 -32.85
C THR A 55 -5.03 1.42 -31.36
N PRO A 56 -6.24 1.59 -30.79
CA PRO A 56 -6.38 1.75 -29.35
C PRO A 56 -5.72 0.58 -28.59
N PRO A 57 -4.97 0.87 -27.52
CA PRO A 57 -4.29 -0.17 -26.77
C PRO A 57 -5.28 -1.06 -26.02
N VAL A 58 -5.05 -2.37 -26.01
CA VAL A 58 -5.88 -3.35 -25.28
C VAL A 58 -5.73 -3.27 -23.75
N ALA A 59 -4.68 -2.59 -23.28
CA ALA A 59 -4.37 -2.38 -21.87
C ALA A 59 -3.34 -1.25 -21.72
N LEU A 60 -3.39 -0.55 -20.60
CA LEU A 60 -2.35 0.36 -20.13
C LEU A 60 -1.63 -0.26 -18.93
N VAL A 61 -0.30 -0.26 -18.91
CA VAL A 61 0.50 -0.65 -17.75
C VAL A 61 1.38 0.54 -17.36
N THR A 62 1.29 1.00 -16.12
CA THR A 62 1.96 2.24 -15.73
C THR A 62 2.41 2.21 -14.27
N GLY A 63 3.51 2.89 -13.96
CA GLY A 63 3.93 3.16 -12.58
C GLY A 63 3.26 4.40 -11.97
N ARG A 64 2.63 5.25 -12.80
CA ARG A 64 1.92 6.46 -12.40
C ARG A 64 0.49 6.38 -12.91
N VAL A 65 -0.47 6.23 -12.00
CA VAL A 65 -1.90 6.28 -12.34
C VAL A 65 -2.47 7.59 -11.82
N ASP A 66 -3.07 8.36 -12.73
CA ASP A 66 -4.03 9.39 -12.33
C ASP A 66 -5.30 8.67 -11.84
N ARG A 67 -5.45 8.60 -10.52
CA ARG A 67 -6.45 7.77 -9.87
C ARG A 67 -7.87 8.29 -10.10
N GLY A 68 -8.04 9.58 -10.35
CA GLY A 68 -9.34 10.24 -10.49
C GLY A 68 -9.96 10.12 -11.88
N VAL A 69 -9.23 9.60 -12.88
CA VAL A 69 -9.68 9.57 -14.28
C VAL A 69 -10.19 8.17 -14.66
N PRO A 70 -11.48 8.00 -15.02
CA PRO A 70 -12.00 6.76 -15.59
C PRO A 70 -11.28 6.39 -16.90
N ARG A 71 -11.16 5.09 -17.17
CA ARG A 71 -10.47 4.58 -18.36
C ARG A 71 -11.31 3.52 -19.05
N GLU A 72 -11.43 3.63 -20.37
CA GLU A 72 -12.19 2.71 -21.23
C GLU A 72 -11.42 1.41 -21.54
N ILE A 73 -10.19 1.28 -21.06
CA ILE A 73 -9.32 0.13 -21.26
C ILE A 73 -8.82 -0.41 -19.92
N PRO A 74 -8.48 -1.70 -19.81
CA PRO A 74 -7.83 -2.22 -18.63
C PRO A 74 -6.56 -1.45 -18.31
N VAL A 75 -6.34 -1.16 -17.03
CA VAL A 75 -5.14 -0.51 -16.53
C VAL A 75 -4.52 -1.38 -15.46
N VAL A 76 -3.21 -1.57 -15.53
CA VAL A 76 -2.41 -2.24 -14.51
C VAL A 76 -1.44 -1.22 -13.92
N HIS A 77 -1.71 -0.80 -12.69
CA HIS A 77 -0.83 0.06 -11.90
C HIS A 77 0.25 -0.79 -11.25
N VAL A 78 1.51 -0.56 -11.58
CA VAL A 78 2.66 -1.23 -10.95
C VAL A 78 3.15 -0.37 -9.80
N HIS A 79 3.18 -0.95 -8.60
CA HIS A 79 3.57 -0.28 -7.37
C HIS A 79 4.88 -0.86 -6.81
N GLY A 80 5.68 0.02 -6.20
CA GLY A 80 6.83 -0.36 -5.37
C GLY A 80 8.21 -0.20 -6.03
N THR A 81 9.20 0.15 -5.20
CA THR A 81 10.62 0.26 -5.59
C THR A 81 11.45 -0.94 -5.14
N GLY A 82 10.91 -1.79 -4.25
CA GLY A 82 11.56 -2.99 -3.69
C GLY A 82 10.85 -4.30 -4.00
N THR A 83 9.53 -4.26 -4.18
CA THR A 83 8.64 -5.40 -4.42
C THR A 83 8.06 -5.35 -5.84
N LEU A 84 7.50 -6.46 -6.31
CA LEU A 84 6.76 -6.49 -7.58
C LEU A 84 5.27 -6.66 -7.28
N GLN A 85 4.60 -5.53 -7.05
CA GLN A 85 3.17 -5.46 -6.80
C GLN A 85 2.48 -4.76 -7.97
N ALA A 86 1.26 -5.17 -8.26
CA ALA A 86 0.45 -4.47 -9.24
C ALA A 86 -1.04 -4.58 -8.89
N TYR A 87 -1.79 -3.57 -9.28
CA TYR A 87 -3.23 -3.48 -9.15
C TYR A 87 -3.85 -3.35 -10.54
N ALA A 88 -4.98 -3.99 -10.76
CA ALA A 88 -5.65 -3.99 -12.06
C ALA A 88 -7.08 -3.47 -11.92
N MET A 89 -7.47 -2.62 -12.87
CA MET A 89 -8.85 -2.20 -13.07
C MET A 89 -9.22 -2.48 -14.52
N PHE A 90 -10.38 -3.09 -14.72
CA PHE A 90 -10.94 -3.45 -16.03
C PHE A 90 -12.19 -2.59 -16.28
N PRO A 91 -12.51 -2.23 -17.54
CA PRO A 91 -13.60 -1.31 -17.84
C PRO A 91 -14.99 -1.79 -17.39
N ASP A 92 -15.19 -3.10 -17.30
CA ASP A 92 -16.46 -3.70 -16.86
C ASP A 92 -16.64 -3.66 -15.33
N ASP A 93 -15.65 -3.15 -14.59
CA ASP A 93 -15.65 -3.14 -13.13
C ASP A 93 -16.48 -2.00 -12.52
N GLY A 94 -16.77 -0.96 -13.30
CA GLY A 94 -17.58 0.17 -12.87
C GLY A 94 -17.44 1.36 -13.82
N PRO A 95 -18.36 2.34 -13.77
CA PRO A 95 -18.26 3.58 -14.53
C PRO A 95 -17.19 4.55 -13.96
N SER A 96 -16.58 4.18 -12.83
CA SER A 96 -15.84 5.05 -11.93
C SER A 96 -14.32 4.82 -11.98
N SER A 97 -13.57 5.72 -11.33
CA SER A 97 -12.11 5.80 -11.45
C SER A 97 -11.37 4.78 -10.56
N PHE A 98 -10.03 4.69 -10.67
CA PHE A 98 -9.22 3.89 -9.74
C PHE A 98 -9.44 4.27 -8.29
N GLN A 99 -9.60 5.57 -8.04
CA GLN A 99 -9.80 6.12 -6.71
C GLN A 99 -11.07 5.56 -6.07
N GLU A 100 -12.13 5.44 -6.86
CA GLU A 100 -13.47 5.07 -6.40
C GLU A 100 -13.65 3.54 -6.34
N GLU A 101 -13.19 2.79 -7.35
CA GLU A 101 -13.51 1.37 -7.50
C GLU A 101 -12.48 0.42 -6.88
N LEU A 102 -11.19 0.76 -6.92
CA LEU A 102 -10.14 -0.19 -6.54
C LEU A 102 -10.23 -0.67 -5.09
N PRO A 103 -10.44 0.20 -4.08
CA PRO A 103 -10.51 -0.23 -2.68
C PRO A 103 -11.62 -1.25 -2.44
N GLY A 104 -12.82 -1.01 -2.99
CA GLY A 104 -13.96 -1.92 -2.86
C GLY A 104 -13.72 -3.28 -3.53
N ARG A 105 -13.03 -3.30 -4.68
CA ARG A 105 -12.69 -4.57 -5.36
C ARG A 105 -11.60 -5.34 -4.62
N VAL A 106 -10.58 -4.67 -4.12
CA VAL A 106 -9.56 -5.29 -3.27
C VAL A 106 -10.20 -5.85 -2.00
N ALA A 107 -11.11 -5.11 -1.37
CA ALA A 107 -11.86 -5.60 -0.22
C ALA A 107 -12.73 -6.82 -0.56
N ALA A 108 -13.46 -6.81 -1.68
CA ALA A 108 -14.24 -7.96 -2.12
C ALA A 108 -13.35 -9.21 -2.34
N PHE A 109 -12.19 -9.04 -2.98
CA PHE A 109 -11.21 -10.12 -3.12
C PHE A 109 -10.71 -10.61 -1.76
N PHE A 110 -10.39 -9.68 -0.85
CA PHE A 110 -9.91 -9.99 0.49
C PHE A 110 -10.95 -10.80 1.29
N GLU A 111 -12.21 -10.34 1.34
CA GLU A 111 -13.31 -11.03 2.02
C GLU A 111 -13.58 -12.42 1.45
N GLN A 112 -13.54 -12.54 0.12
CA GLN A 112 -13.90 -13.79 -0.54
C GLN A 112 -12.80 -14.84 -0.47
N TYR A 113 -11.53 -14.44 -0.58
CA TYR A 113 -10.43 -15.36 -0.84
C TYR A 113 -9.31 -15.32 0.21
N VAL A 114 -9.19 -14.28 1.04
CA VAL A 114 -8.10 -14.16 2.03
C VAL A 114 -8.64 -14.37 3.44
N TRP A 115 -9.68 -13.62 3.81
CA TRP A 115 -10.29 -13.67 5.14
C TRP A 115 -10.75 -15.07 5.58
N PRO A 116 -11.33 -15.93 4.71
CA PRO A 116 -11.71 -17.29 5.09
C PRO A 116 -10.52 -18.18 5.46
N HIS A 117 -9.31 -17.80 5.06
CA HIS A 117 -8.07 -18.52 5.33
C HIS A 117 -7.22 -17.86 6.43
N ARG A 118 -7.80 -16.93 7.20
CA ARG A 118 -7.10 -16.20 8.27
C ARG A 118 -6.41 -17.10 9.30
N GLU A 119 -7.02 -18.22 9.68
CA GLU A 119 -6.41 -19.15 10.66
C GLU A 119 -5.13 -19.80 10.12
N LEU A 120 -5.13 -20.13 8.82
CA LEU A 120 -3.97 -20.70 8.14
C LEU A 120 -2.85 -19.65 7.95
N ILE A 121 -3.21 -18.42 7.63
CA ILE A 121 -2.28 -17.31 7.37
C ILE A 121 -1.77 -16.68 8.67
N GLY A 122 -2.57 -16.73 9.74
CA GLY A 122 -2.38 -16.00 11.01
C GLY A 122 -0.98 -16.09 11.59
N PRO A 123 -0.34 -17.26 11.71
CA PRO A 123 1.03 -17.37 12.21
C PRO A 123 2.06 -16.62 11.35
N SER A 124 1.85 -16.57 10.03
CA SER A 124 2.71 -15.79 9.12
C SER A 124 2.40 -14.31 9.20
N ALA A 125 1.13 -13.92 9.33
CA ALA A 125 0.74 -12.54 9.51
C ALA A 125 1.28 -11.94 10.82
N GLU A 126 1.28 -12.69 11.91
CA GLU A 126 1.90 -12.27 13.18
C GLU A 126 3.41 -12.03 13.03
N ARG A 127 4.10 -12.93 12.31
CA ARG A 127 5.54 -12.80 12.06
C ARG A 127 5.85 -11.56 11.21
N VAL A 128 5.07 -11.31 10.16
CA VAL A 128 5.24 -10.11 9.33
C VAL A 128 4.95 -8.85 10.15
N ALA A 129 3.89 -8.83 10.96
CA ALA A 129 3.61 -7.70 11.84
C ALA A 129 4.75 -7.46 12.83
N TRP A 130 5.34 -8.50 13.40
CA TRP A 130 6.50 -8.38 14.29
C TRP A 130 7.75 -7.86 13.56
N GLN A 131 7.99 -8.31 12.33
CA GLN A 131 9.12 -7.86 11.51
C GLN A 131 8.95 -6.42 11.03
N ALA A 132 7.77 -6.04 10.54
CA ALA A 132 7.45 -4.66 10.16
C ALA A 132 7.56 -3.73 11.37
N LYS A 133 7.12 -4.20 12.55
CA LYS A 133 7.31 -3.51 13.81
C LYS A 133 8.79 -3.37 14.20
N SER A 134 9.75 -4.10 13.62
CA SER A 134 11.16 -3.95 14.00
C SER A 134 11.78 -2.57 13.67
N GLY A 135 11.16 -1.81 12.74
CA GLY A 135 11.45 -0.38 12.55
C GLY A 135 10.95 0.50 13.71
N TYR A 136 9.98 0.00 14.48
CA TYR A 136 9.46 0.53 15.73
C TYR A 136 10.01 -0.26 16.94
N GLN A 137 11.16 0.15 17.46
CA GLN A 137 11.99 -0.64 18.39
C GLN A 137 11.43 -0.75 19.83
N VAL A 138 10.17 -0.40 20.06
CA VAL A 138 9.54 -0.42 21.39
C VAL A 138 9.01 -1.82 21.70
N ARG A 139 9.61 -2.45 22.71
CA ARG A 139 9.42 -3.87 23.04
C ARG A 139 8.42 -4.09 24.16
N SER A 140 8.17 -3.08 24.99
CA SER A 140 7.23 -3.18 26.13
C SER A 140 6.36 -1.94 26.30
N ASP A 141 5.23 -2.11 26.99
CA ASP A 141 4.34 -0.99 27.35
C ASP A 141 5.01 -0.01 28.31
N THR A 142 5.99 -0.47 29.10
CA THR A 142 6.78 0.41 29.97
C THR A 142 7.71 1.30 29.15
N GLU A 143 8.43 0.74 28.18
CA GLU A 143 9.25 1.52 27.24
C GLU A 143 8.38 2.51 26.45
N ARG A 144 7.21 2.07 25.97
CA ARG A 144 6.26 2.94 25.28
C ARG A 144 5.85 4.13 26.15
N ARG A 145 5.46 3.89 27.41
CA ARG A 145 5.07 4.96 28.35
C ARG A 145 6.20 5.93 28.65
N GLN A 146 7.44 5.43 28.78
CA GLN A 146 8.61 6.30 28.98
C GLN A 146 8.87 7.19 27.76
N LEU A 147 8.82 6.61 26.55
CA LEU A 147 8.98 7.37 25.30
C LEU A 147 7.85 8.36 25.08
N ARG A 148 6.61 7.99 25.41
CA ARG A 148 5.46 8.90 25.40
C ARG A 148 5.73 10.10 26.29
N ASN A 149 6.05 9.88 27.56
CA ASN A 149 6.29 10.97 28.52
C ASN A 149 7.44 11.87 28.06
N TYR A 150 8.53 11.28 27.55
CA TYR A 150 9.66 12.03 27.00
C TYR A 150 9.24 12.88 25.78
N GLY A 151 8.52 12.30 24.83
CA GLY A 151 8.07 12.99 23.62
C GLY A 151 7.06 14.11 23.93
N CYS A 152 6.07 13.83 24.78
CA CYS A 152 5.10 14.83 25.24
C CYS A 152 5.81 15.98 25.95
N ALA A 153 6.73 15.72 26.88
CA ALA A 153 7.49 16.76 27.56
C ALA A 153 8.33 17.60 26.60
N ARG A 154 9.02 16.97 25.63
CA ARG A 154 9.82 17.67 24.61
C ARG A 154 8.98 18.61 23.75
N LEU A 155 7.73 18.25 23.51
CA LEU A 155 6.78 19.05 22.74
C LEU A 155 5.90 19.94 23.61
N GLY A 156 6.00 19.91 24.94
CA GLY A 156 5.10 20.66 25.82
C GLY A 156 3.63 20.23 25.67
N LEU A 157 3.39 18.94 25.49
CA LEU A 157 2.07 18.29 25.44
C LEU A 157 1.74 17.63 26.77
N ASP A 158 0.45 17.46 27.07
CA ASP A 158 0.01 16.78 28.29
C ASP A 158 0.02 15.26 28.09
N PRO A 159 0.91 14.49 28.75
CA PRO A 159 0.95 13.04 28.59
C PRO A 159 -0.32 12.32 29.08
N GLY A 160 -1.16 12.98 29.88
CA GLY A 160 -2.43 12.46 30.38
C GLY A 160 -3.59 12.57 29.40
N LEU A 161 -3.46 13.38 28.35
CA LEU A 161 -4.45 13.46 27.27
C LEU A 161 -4.16 12.44 26.17
N PRO A 162 -5.19 11.90 25.49
CA PRO A 162 -5.01 11.16 24.24
C PRO A 162 -4.23 11.97 23.22
N THR A 163 -3.43 11.31 22.37
CA THR A 163 -2.69 11.97 21.29
C THR A 163 -3.15 11.45 19.94
N VAL A 164 -3.65 12.36 19.11
CA VAL A 164 -4.05 12.10 17.72
C VAL A 164 -2.94 12.54 16.78
N ALA A 165 -2.46 11.61 15.95
CA ALA A 165 -1.47 11.90 14.92
C ALA A 165 -2.11 11.93 13.53
N VAL A 166 -1.88 13.00 12.76
CA VAL A 166 -2.40 13.21 11.41
C VAL A 166 -1.23 13.22 10.42
N PHE A 167 -1.24 12.36 9.40
CA PHE A 167 -0.12 12.22 8.46
C PHE A 167 -0.49 11.61 7.10
N GLY A 168 0.41 11.75 6.12
CA GLY A 168 0.31 11.17 4.79
C GLY A 168 -0.52 12.00 3.80
N HIS A 169 -0.85 13.26 4.10
CA HIS A 169 -1.65 14.11 3.22
C HIS A 169 -0.76 14.77 2.16
N GLU A 170 -1.14 14.58 0.89
CA GLU A 170 -0.54 15.29 -0.25
C GLU A 170 -1.40 16.49 -0.65
N PRO A 171 -0.82 17.70 -0.80
CA PRO A 171 -1.58 18.89 -1.18
C PRO A 171 -2.37 18.71 -2.48
N GLY A 172 -3.69 18.91 -2.42
CA GLY A 172 -4.60 18.78 -3.56
C GLY A 172 -5.41 17.48 -3.58
N GLU A 173 -5.02 16.48 -2.78
CA GLU A 173 -5.81 15.26 -2.55
C GLU A 173 -6.54 15.35 -1.21
N ASP A 174 -7.74 14.79 -1.10
CA ASP A 174 -8.51 14.62 0.16
C ASP A 174 -8.59 15.87 1.06
N THR A 175 -8.49 17.07 0.46
CA THR A 175 -8.27 18.33 1.16
C THR A 175 -9.42 18.68 2.09
N GLU A 176 -10.66 18.34 1.72
CA GLU A 176 -11.84 18.57 2.56
C GLU A 176 -11.75 17.82 3.90
N LEU A 177 -11.29 16.55 3.87
CA LEU A 177 -11.15 15.73 5.06
C LEU A 177 -9.94 16.17 5.90
N PHE A 178 -8.84 16.58 5.25
CA PHE A 178 -7.68 17.15 5.95
C PHE A 178 -8.04 18.45 6.68
N GLU A 179 -8.71 19.38 6.00
CA GLU A 179 -9.18 20.63 6.60
C GLU A 179 -10.20 20.38 7.70
N THR A 180 -11.04 19.36 7.58
CA THR A 180 -11.97 18.97 8.63
C THR A 180 -11.24 18.49 9.89
N ALA A 181 -10.22 17.65 9.74
CA ALA A 181 -9.39 17.21 10.87
C ALA A 181 -8.65 18.39 11.52
N ALA A 182 -8.10 19.31 10.72
CA ALA A 182 -7.45 20.53 11.20
C ALA A 182 -8.45 21.44 11.96
N GLN A 183 -9.63 21.70 11.40
CA GLN A 183 -10.64 22.52 12.08
C GLN A 183 -11.06 21.91 13.42
N PHE A 184 -11.32 20.60 13.45
CA PHE A 184 -11.68 19.89 14.68
C PHE A 184 -10.56 20.00 15.74
N ALA A 185 -9.32 19.76 15.33
CA ALA A 185 -8.14 19.88 16.19
C ALA A 185 -7.90 21.30 16.74
N THR A 186 -8.38 22.33 16.05
CA THR A 186 -8.27 23.72 16.53
C THR A 186 -9.26 24.00 17.67
N SER A 187 -10.46 23.40 17.60
CA SER A 187 -11.53 23.60 18.57
C SER A 187 -11.50 22.63 19.76
N ASP A 188 -10.90 21.47 19.60
CA ASP A 188 -10.85 20.43 20.64
C ASP A 188 -9.64 20.59 21.57
N GLU A 189 -9.91 20.62 22.87
CA GLU A 189 -8.87 20.67 23.92
C GLU A 189 -8.72 19.34 24.66
N SER A 190 -9.51 18.32 24.29
CA SER A 190 -9.54 17.04 24.98
C SER A 190 -8.44 16.06 24.52
N ALA A 191 -7.68 16.43 23.48
CA ALA A 191 -6.56 15.66 22.97
C ALA A 191 -5.33 16.52 22.61
N ASN A 192 -4.16 15.89 22.56
CA ASN A 192 -2.98 16.43 21.91
C ASN A 192 -3.04 16.16 20.40
N TRP A 193 -2.63 17.14 19.59
CA TRP A 193 -2.67 17.04 18.12
C TRP A 193 -1.27 17.15 17.52
N LEU A 194 -0.88 16.12 16.76
CA LEU A 194 0.40 16.02 16.06
C LEU A 194 0.17 15.93 14.55
N PHE A 195 0.65 16.91 13.80
CA PHE A 195 0.58 16.89 12.33
C PHE A 195 1.98 16.61 11.76
N ALA A 196 2.12 15.52 11.00
CA ALA A 196 3.37 15.20 10.32
C ALA A 196 3.51 15.93 8.98
N ASP A 197 2.39 16.36 8.39
CA ASP A 197 2.33 17.11 7.15
C ASP A 197 2.06 18.60 7.40
N PRO A 198 2.47 19.50 6.49
CA PRO A 198 2.28 20.92 6.67
C PRO A 198 0.81 21.28 6.87
N VAL A 199 0.52 22.11 7.87
CA VAL A 199 -0.79 22.71 8.08
C VAL A 199 -0.68 24.21 7.79
N GLY A 200 -1.73 24.81 7.22
CA GLY A 200 -1.79 26.25 6.98
C GLY A 200 -1.49 27.08 8.24
N SER A 201 -0.98 28.29 8.05
CA SER A 201 -0.54 29.19 9.13
C SER A 201 -1.65 29.64 10.09
N ALA A 202 -2.91 29.32 9.81
CA ALA A 202 -4.07 29.64 10.64
C ALA A 202 -4.17 28.79 11.93
N HIS A 203 -3.34 27.75 12.09
CA HIS A 203 -3.53 26.70 13.09
C HIS A 203 -2.44 26.67 14.18
N ALA A 204 -2.31 27.77 14.94
CA ALA A 204 -1.23 27.95 15.93
C ALA A 204 -1.17 26.91 17.07
N ARG A 205 -2.26 26.17 17.34
CA ARG A 205 -2.30 25.10 18.35
C ARG A 205 -1.75 23.76 17.84
N MET A 206 -1.67 23.58 16.53
CA MET A 206 -1.18 22.35 15.94
C MET A 206 0.33 22.34 15.92
N LYS A 207 0.92 21.23 16.37
CA LYS A 207 2.36 21.03 16.27
C LYS A 207 2.64 20.30 14.98
N TYR A 208 3.16 21.05 14.01
CA TYR A 208 3.84 20.44 12.87
C TYR A 208 5.14 19.80 13.37
N VAL A 209 5.26 18.49 13.25
CA VAL A 209 6.40 17.70 13.73
C VAL A 209 7.25 17.13 12.60
N GLY A 210 7.11 17.67 11.38
CA GLY A 210 7.77 17.19 10.15
C GLY A 210 9.24 16.85 10.33
N GLY A 211 9.57 15.55 10.35
CA GLY A 211 10.92 15.02 10.51
C GLY A 211 11.62 15.28 11.86
N ALA A 212 10.97 15.99 12.80
CA ALA A 212 11.56 16.39 14.08
C ALA A 212 11.58 15.26 15.13
N LEU A 213 10.77 14.22 14.91
CA LEU A 213 10.65 13.06 15.79
C LEU A 213 11.08 11.79 15.07
N SER A 214 11.77 10.91 15.78
CA SER A 214 11.92 9.54 15.32
C SER A 214 10.56 8.83 15.27
N THR A 215 10.40 7.89 14.35
CA THR A 215 9.25 6.99 14.23
C THR A 215 8.90 6.31 15.56
N ASN A 216 9.92 5.95 16.36
CA ASN A 216 9.75 5.37 17.70
C ASN A 216 9.04 6.32 18.66
N ILE A 217 9.44 7.59 18.69
CA ILE A 217 8.85 8.58 19.60
C ILE A 217 7.43 8.92 19.13
N LEU A 218 7.24 9.18 17.83
CA LEU A 218 5.94 9.52 17.26
C LEU A 218 4.90 8.45 17.59
N TRP A 219 5.16 7.20 17.21
CA TRP A 219 4.19 6.11 17.41
C TRP A 219 4.09 5.64 18.87
N SER A 220 5.07 5.96 19.73
CA SER A 220 4.92 5.75 21.17
C SER A 220 3.90 6.72 21.78
N MET A 221 3.84 7.95 21.27
CA MET A 221 2.89 8.96 21.72
C MET A 221 1.51 8.78 21.11
N THR A 222 1.41 8.29 19.87
CA THR A 222 0.14 8.15 19.17
C THR A 222 -0.79 7.14 19.83
N ASP A 223 -2.01 7.59 20.14
CA ASP A 223 -3.09 6.73 20.62
C ASP A 223 -4.12 6.46 19.53
N VAL A 224 -4.33 7.43 18.64
CA VAL A 224 -5.20 7.36 17.46
C VAL A 224 -4.48 8.01 16.30
N ALA A 225 -4.56 7.42 15.12
CA ALA A 225 -4.00 7.98 13.90
C ALA A 225 -5.12 8.37 12.91
N VAL A 226 -4.94 9.49 12.23
CA VAL A 226 -5.67 9.87 11.02
C VAL A 226 -4.67 9.85 9.88
N THR A 227 -4.96 9.10 8.82
CA THR A 227 -4.03 8.96 7.71
C THR A 227 -4.67 9.24 6.36
N PHE A 228 -3.87 9.77 5.45
CA PHE A 228 -4.24 10.05 4.07
C PHE A 228 -3.51 9.15 3.06
N GLY A 229 -2.93 8.06 3.54
CA GLY A 229 -2.32 7.03 2.71
C GLY A 229 -2.25 5.69 3.44
N ASP A 230 -1.48 4.77 2.87
CA ASP A 230 -1.28 3.43 3.42
C ASP A 230 -0.57 3.44 4.79
N VAL A 231 -1.03 2.61 5.74
CA VAL A 231 -0.42 2.51 7.07
C VAL A 231 -0.53 1.14 7.75
N ASP A 232 0.49 0.80 8.54
CA ASP A 232 0.62 -0.49 9.23
C ASP A 232 0.18 -0.46 10.71
N LEU A 233 -0.04 0.74 11.26
CA LEU A 233 -0.32 1.00 12.67
C LEU A 233 -1.42 0.11 13.30
N PRO A 234 -2.54 -0.22 12.61
CA PRO A 234 -3.57 -1.09 13.17
C PRO A 234 -3.07 -2.51 13.42
N ALA A 235 -2.14 -3.02 12.61
CA ALA A 235 -1.53 -4.33 12.83
C ALA A 235 -0.67 -4.35 14.12
N PHE A 236 -0.18 -3.18 14.53
CA PHE A 236 0.59 -2.96 15.75
C PHE A 236 -0.29 -2.63 16.97
N GLY A 237 -1.59 -2.43 16.77
CA GLY A 237 -2.56 -2.17 17.84
C GLY A 237 -2.89 -0.69 18.06
N ILE A 238 -2.55 0.19 17.12
CA ILE A 238 -2.94 1.61 17.17
C ILE A 238 -4.14 1.82 16.22
N PRO A 239 -5.31 2.28 16.70
CA PRO A 239 -6.45 2.56 15.83
C PRO A 239 -6.13 3.64 14.79
N VAL A 240 -6.65 3.45 13.58
CA VAL A 240 -6.50 4.38 12.46
C VAL A 240 -7.86 4.73 11.87
N ILE A 241 -8.06 6.02 11.63
CA ILE A 241 -9.08 6.58 10.76
C ILE A 241 -8.42 6.86 9.40
N GLN A 242 -8.78 6.09 8.38
CA GLN A 242 -8.25 6.19 7.02
C GLN A 242 -9.05 7.26 6.27
N ALA A 243 -8.63 8.51 6.40
CA ALA A 243 -9.32 9.66 5.82
C ALA A 243 -8.99 9.86 4.33
N GLY A 244 -7.78 9.51 3.90
CA GLY A 244 -7.43 9.55 2.48
C GLY A 244 -7.39 8.19 1.82
N TRP A 245 -7.13 8.19 0.52
CA TRP A 245 -7.19 6.99 -0.29
C TRP A 245 -6.12 5.93 0.08
N SER A 246 -6.53 4.65 0.07
CA SER A 246 -5.64 3.48 0.21
C SER A 246 -6.26 2.29 -0.50
N GLU A 247 -5.45 1.48 -1.17
CA GLU A 247 -5.89 0.27 -1.86
C GLU A 247 -6.60 -0.71 -0.92
N GLY A 248 -6.24 -0.72 0.37
CA GLY A 248 -6.77 -1.61 1.39
C GLY A 248 -7.79 -0.99 2.33
N ALA A 249 -8.20 0.26 2.11
CA ALA A 249 -9.04 1.02 3.05
C ALA A 249 -10.31 0.25 3.44
N GLU A 250 -10.93 -0.43 2.48
CA GLU A 250 -12.18 -1.17 2.68
C GLU A 250 -12.00 -2.62 3.16
N CYS A 251 -10.78 -3.10 3.40
CA CYS A 251 -10.54 -4.46 3.92
C CYS A 251 -10.93 -4.64 5.41
N GLY A 252 -11.48 -3.60 6.04
CA GLY A 252 -11.90 -3.60 7.44
C GLY A 252 -10.73 -3.55 8.43
N ALA A 253 -9.55 -3.06 8.00
CA ALA A 253 -8.38 -2.86 8.86
C ALA A 253 -8.38 -1.51 9.59
N THR A 254 -9.13 -0.53 9.06
CA THR A 254 -9.18 0.87 9.50
C THR A 254 -10.63 1.35 9.56
N HIS A 255 -10.87 2.51 10.18
CA HIS A 255 -12.17 3.19 10.12
C HIS A 255 -12.16 4.18 8.96
N VAL A 256 -13.09 4.03 8.00
CA VAL A 256 -13.12 4.86 6.79
C VAL A 256 -14.30 5.84 6.90
N PRO A 257 -14.05 7.16 7.07
CA PRO A 257 -15.11 8.15 7.04
C PRO A 257 -15.62 8.32 5.60
N ARG A 258 -16.93 8.44 5.42
CA ARG A 258 -17.54 8.72 4.10
C ARG A 258 -17.81 10.20 3.87
N SER A 259 -17.67 11.00 4.93
CA SER A 259 -17.94 12.44 4.91
C SER A 259 -17.16 13.16 6.01
N PRO A 260 -17.01 14.49 5.90
CA PRO A 260 -16.49 15.33 6.98
C PRO A 260 -17.21 15.16 8.32
N SER A 261 -18.54 14.97 8.31
CA SER A 261 -19.31 14.74 9.53
C SER A 261 -18.96 13.39 10.17
N ASP A 262 -18.78 12.35 9.37
CA ASP A 262 -18.41 11.03 9.88
C ASP A 262 -17.01 11.05 10.47
N LEU A 263 -16.06 11.76 9.83
CA LEU A 263 -14.71 11.96 10.36
C LEU A 263 -14.75 12.62 11.75
N ARG A 264 -15.56 13.67 11.93
CA ARG A 264 -15.70 14.32 13.25
C ARG A 264 -16.27 13.37 14.30
N GLN A 265 -17.32 12.61 13.97
CA GLN A 265 -17.90 11.64 14.90
C GLN A 265 -16.91 10.55 15.30
N LEU A 266 -16.14 10.02 14.34
CA LEU A 266 -15.09 9.03 14.61
C LEU A 266 -13.99 9.60 15.50
N LEU A 267 -13.59 10.85 15.29
CA LEU A 267 -12.60 11.53 16.15
C LEU A 267 -13.13 11.71 17.57
N GLU A 268 -14.36 12.21 17.73
CA GLU A 268 -15.02 12.35 19.03
C GLU A 268 -15.10 11.02 19.78
N GLU A 269 -15.53 9.95 19.10
CA GLU A 269 -15.59 8.62 19.68
C GLU A 269 -14.20 8.11 20.08
N ALA A 270 -13.21 8.23 19.20
CA ALA A 270 -11.86 7.76 19.44
C ALA A 270 -11.23 8.42 20.67
N ILE A 271 -11.36 9.74 20.77
CA ILE A 271 -10.84 10.53 21.90
C ILE A 271 -11.58 10.15 23.19
N ALA A 272 -12.92 10.09 23.15
CA ALA A 272 -13.73 9.76 24.33
C ALA A 272 -13.49 8.34 24.86
N ARG A 273 -13.26 7.35 23.99
CA ARG A 273 -12.91 5.98 24.40
C ARG A 273 -11.50 5.92 24.95
N HIS A 274 -10.53 6.59 24.32
CA HIS A 274 -9.15 6.57 24.79
C HIS A 274 -8.98 7.27 26.14
N ALA A 275 -9.69 8.38 26.38
CA ALA A 275 -9.72 9.04 27.68
C ALA A 275 -10.21 8.12 28.82
N LYS A 276 -10.97 7.06 28.50
CA LYS A 276 -11.44 6.03 29.45
C LYS A 276 -10.53 4.81 29.51
N GLY A 277 -9.39 4.81 28.80
CA GLY A 277 -8.48 3.67 28.68
C GLY A 277 -8.95 2.57 27.73
N ASP A 278 -9.89 2.87 26.84
CA ASP A 278 -10.43 1.95 25.83
C ASP A 278 -9.94 2.33 24.42
N THR A 279 -10.26 1.51 23.40
CA THR A 279 -9.88 1.75 22.01
C THR A 279 -11.03 1.47 21.04
N ILE A 280 -11.10 2.25 19.97
CA ILE A 280 -12.00 1.98 18.84
C ILE A 280 -11.50 0.82 17.96
N LEU A 281 -10.26 0.33 18.17
CA LEU A 281 -9.71 -0.81 17.45
C LEU A 281 -10.25 -2.12 18.02
N GLY A 282 -11.16 -2.77 17.29
CA GLY A 282 -11.68 -4.09 17.65
C GLY A 282 -10.68 -5.22 17.42
N PRO A 283 -10.87 -6.40 18.06
CA PRO A 283 -10.00 -7.56 17.87
C PRO A 283 -10.01 -8.08 16.42
N GLU A 284 -11.19 -8.13 15.79
CA GLU A 284 -11.32 -8.51 14.38
C GLU A 284 -10.59 -7.53 13.45
N GLN A 285 -10.76 -6.22 13.67
CA GLN A 285 -10.10 -5.18 12.90
C GLN A 285 -8.56 -5.29 12.99
N ARG A 286 -8.03 -5.64 14.17
CA ARG A 286 -6.60 -5.92 14.35
C ARG A 286 -6.14 -7.15 13.58
N GLU A 287 -6.94 -8.22 13.57
CA GLU A 287 -6.65 -9.42 12.79
C GLU A 287 -6.64 -9.12 11.29
N ARG A 288 -7.66 -8.40 10.81
CA ARG A 288 -7.78 -7.90 9.43
C ARG A 288 -6.56 -7.05 9.04
N ALA A 289 -6.13 -6.14 9.91
CA ALA A 289 -4.94 -5.33 9.68
C ALA A 289 -3.66 -6.16 9.55
N ARG A 290 -3.49 -7.20 10.37
CA ARG A 290 -2.33 -8.11 10.28
C ARG A 290 -2.34 -8.91 9.00
N LEU A 291 -3.52 -9.41 8.59
CA LEU A 291 -3.68 -10.13 7.33
C LEU A 291 -3.46 -9.22 6.13
N TRP A 292 -3.98 -7.99 6.16
CA TRP A 292 -3.75 -7.00 5.10
C TRP A 292 -2.27 -6.63 4.98
N LEU A 293 -1.59 -6.41 6.12
CA LEU A 293 -0.15 -6.18 6.15
C LEU A 293 0.63 -7.35 5.54
N TRP A 294 0.28 -8.59 5.93
CA TRP A 294 0.86 -9.79 5.33
C TRP A 294 0.56 -9.89 3.83
N MET A 295 -0.67 -9.57 3.43
CA MET A 295 -1.08 -9.61 2.03
C MET A 295 -0.22 -8.65 1.21
N ARG A 296 -0.05 -7.39 1.65
CA ARG A 296 0.82 -6.42 0.97
C ARG A 296 2.28 -6.90 0.93
N HIS A 297 2.86 -7.31 2.05
CA HIS A 297 4.30 -7.63 2.07
C HIS A 297 4.66 -9.02 1.52
N CYS A 298 3.72 -9.95 1.43
CA CYS A 298 4.00 -11.34 1.06
C CYS A 298 3.01 -11.92 0.07
N GLY A 299 1.73 -11.61 0.23
CA GLY A 299 0.65 -12.13 -0.62
C GLY A 299 0.66 -11.57 -2.04
N THR A 300 1.04 -10.29 -2.19
CA THR A 300 1.01 -9.57 -3.47
C THR A 300 2.40 -9.31 -4.05
N ASP A 301 3.46 -9.56 -3.28
CA ASP A 301 4.83 -9.49 -3.78
C ASP A 301 5.20 -10.79 -4.53
N VAL A 302 5.20 -10.72 -5.86
CA VAL A 302 5.52 -11.87 -6.71
C VAL A 302 7.03 -11.96 -6.97
N PRO A 303 7.70 -13.00 -6.47
CA PRO A 303 9.13 -13.16 -6.70
C PRO A 303 9.39 -13.47 -8.19
N THR A 304 10.40 -12.80 -8.75
CA THR A 304 10.88 -13.04 -10.12
C THR A 304 12.40 -13.08 -10.11
N GLN A 305 12.97 -14.02 -10.85
CA GLN A 305 14.44 -14.11 -11.02
C GLN A 305 14.94 -13.15 -12.11
N LEU A 306 14.01 -12.55 -12.85
CA LEU A 306 14.32 -11.68 -13.98
C LEU A 306 14.85 -10.33 -13.53
N LEU A 307 14.41 -9.83 -12.38
CA LEU A 307 14.86 -8.54 -11.84
C LEU A 307 16.22 -8.69 -11.16
N PRO A 308 17.25 -7.94 -11.62
CA PRO A 308 18.55 -7.92 -10.96
C PRO A 308 18.46 -7.33 -9.54
N HIS A 309 19.43 -7.68 -8.71
CA HIS A 309 19.60 -7.03 -7.41
C HIS A 309 19.96 -5.54 -7.58
N TRP A 310 19.49 -4.68 -6.67
CA TRP A 310 19.70 -3.23 -6.74
C TRP A 310 21.19 -2.82 -6.75
N ALA A 311 22.06 -3.66 -6.16
CA ALA A 311 23.50 -3.41 -6.07
C ALA A 311 24.22 -3.43 -7.44
N HIS A 312 23.54 -3.78 -8.53
CA HIS A 312 24.12 -3.74 -9.87
C HIS A 312 24.27 -2.32 -10.45
N GLY A 313 23.68 -1.28 -9.86
CA GLY A 313 23.93 0.12 -10.26
C GLY A 313 23.79 0.35 -11.78
N ASP A 314 24.81 0.95 -12.40
CA ASP A 314 24.82 1.25 -13.84
C ASP A 314 24.74 0.00 -14.73
N ASP A 315 25.15 -1.16 -14.22
CA ASP A 315 25.08 -2.44 -14.93
C ASP A 315 23.68 -3.08 -14.91
N TYR A 316 22.72 -2.49 -14.20
CA TYR A 316 21.39 -3.08 -13.99
C TYR A 316 20.68 -3.44 -15.29
N ALA A 317 20.68 -2.54 -16.28
CA ALA A 317 20.06 -2.77 -17.59
C ALA A 317 20.70 -3.94 -18.35
N ARG A 318 22.03 -4.06 -18.28
CA ARG A 318 22.80 -5.14 -18.93
C ARG A 318 22.50 -6.48 -18.29
N VAL A 319 22.48 -6.57 -16.97
CA VAL A 319 22.17 -7.81 -16.22
C VAL A 319 20.73 -8.25 -16.49
N LEU A 320 19.79 -7.30 -16.50
CA LEU A 320 18.39 -7.56 -16.84
C LEU A 320 18.24 -8.12 -18.27
N ALA A 321 18.96 -7.56 -19.24
CA ALA A 321 18.97 -8.05 -20.62
C ALA A 321 19.51 -9.48 -20.74
N VAL A 322 20.51 -9.83 -19.92
CA VAL A 322 21.01 -11.21 -19.81
C VAL A 322 19.92 -12.12 -19.25
N ASN A 323 19.36 -11.79 -18.08
CA ASN A 323 18.33 -12.62 -17.43
C ASN A 323 17.14 -12.90 -18.36
N LEU A 324 16.65 -11.87 -19.07
CA LEU A 324 15.53 -11.98 -20.00
C LEU A 324 15.78 -12.92 -21.20
N ARG A 325 17.04 -13.20 -21.55
CA ARG A 325 17.40 -14.11 -22.65
C ARG A 325 17.44 -15.57 -22.22
N TYR A 326 17.72 -15.84 -20.94
CA TYR A 326 17.99 -17.18 -20.44
C TYR A 326 16.81 -17.82 -19.71
N VAL A 327 15.81 -17.05 -19.30
CA VAL A 327 14.63 -17.57 -18.62
C VAL A 327 13.53 -17.91 -19.62
N GLU A 328 13.09 -19.16 -19.62
CA GLU A 328 11.91 -19.60 -20.36
C GLU A 328 10.65 -18.92 -19.83
N ARG A 329 9.69 -18.58 -20.70
CA ARG A 329 8.44 -17.88 -20.31
C ARG A 329 7.65 -18.61 -19.22
N ASP A 330 7.76 -19.93 -19.17
CA ASP A 330 7.05 -20.78 -18.21
C ASP A 330 7.85 -21.00 -16.91
N GLY A 331 9.10 -20.51 -16.84
CA GLY A 331 9.99 -20.70 -15.71
C GLY A 331 9.87 -19.63 -14.62
N ASP A 332 9.26 -18.47 -14.91
CA ASP A 332 9.14 -17.37 -13.93
C ASP A 332 7.72 -17.27 -13.35
N PRO A 333 7.56 -17.27 -12.00
CA PRO A 333 6.26 -17.18 -11.33
C PRO A 333 5.42 -15.96 -11.73
N LEU A 334 6.05 -14.87 -12.19
CA LEU A 334 5.35 -13.66 -12.59
C LEU A 334 4.39 -13.87 -13.75
N PHE A 335 4.80 -14.59 -14.79
CA PHE A 335 3.94 -14.79 -15.96
C PHE A 335 2.68 -15.56 -15.59
N GLY A 336 2.82 -16.60 -14.76
CA GLY A 336 1.68 -17.33 -14.20
C GLY A 336 0.78 -16.47 -13.32
N ALA A 337 1.35 -15.60 -12.48
CA ALA A 337 0.59 -14.69 -11.63
C ALA A 337 -0.19 -13.64 -12.45
N VAL A 338 0.44 -13.02 -13.44
CA VAL A 338 -0.20 -12.05 -14.33
C VAL A 338 -1.27 -12.71 -15.19
N HIS A 339 -1.02 -13.92 -15.70
CA HIS A 339 -2.02 -14.65 -16.47
C HIS A 339 -3.27 -14.95 -15.63
N ARG A 340 -3.11 -15.43 -14.38
CA ARG A 340 -4.23 -15.62 -13.45
C ARG A 340 -4.98 -14.32 -13.20
N MET A 341 -4.26 -13.24 -12.89
CA MET A 341 -4.86 -11.92 -12.64
C MET A 341 -5.67 -11.45 -13.85
N TRP A 342 -5.12 -11.64 -15.06
CA TRP A 342 -5.74 -11.22 -16.31
C TRP A 342 -6.98 -12.04 -16.66
N GLU A 343 -6.88 -13.38 -16.65
CA GLU A 343 -8.00 -14.26 -17.00
C GLU A 343 -9.16 -14.14 -16.03
N ARG A 344 -8.87 -14.01 -14.74
CA ARG A 344 -9.87 -13.97 -13.67
C ARG A 344 -10.32 -12.56 -13.32
N ARG A 345 -9.68 -11.55 -13.93
CA ARG A 345 -9.87 -10.13 -13.65
C ARG A 345 -9.72 -9.80 -12.16
N ASP A 346 -8.72 -10.41 -11.53
CA ASP A 346 -8.41 -10.14 -10.12
C ASP A 346 -7.90 -8.69 -9.98
N PRO A 347 -8.29 -7.95 -8.93
CA PRO A 347 -7.96 -6.53 -8.79
C PRO A 347 -6.51 -6.27 -8.37
N LEU A 348 -5.78 -7.32 -8.00
CA LEU A 348 -4.38 -7.22 -7.60
C LEU A 348 -3.59 -8.47 -7.96
N LEU A 349 -2.31 -8.25 -8.23
CA LEU A 349 -1.36 -9.31 -8.50
C LEU A 349 -1.10 -10.10 -7.21
N THR A 350 -1.21 -11.42 -7.29
CA THR A 350 -1.03 -12.31 -6.14
C THR A 350 0.00 -13.39 -6.40
N ARG A 351 0.90 -13.56 -5.44
CA ARG A 351 1.91 -14.63 -5.40
C ARG A 351 1.24 -16.00 -5.27
N PHE A 352 0.23 -16.10 -4.42
CA PHE A 352 -0.49 -17.33 -4.16
C PHE A 352 -1.79 -17.37 -4.95
N ASP A 353 -2.20 -18.56 -5.35
CA ASP A 353 -3.54 -18.75 -5.90
C ASP A 353 -4.55 -18.94 -4.75
N PHE A 354 -5.13 -17.84 -4.27
CA PHE A 354 -6.10 -17.87 -3.17
C PHE A 354 -7.42 -18.56 -3.53
N ARG A 355 -7.71 -18.79 -4.82
CA ARG A 355 -8.90 -19.56 -5.24
C ARG A 355 -8.67 -21.07 -5.12
N TYR A 356 -7.43 -21.52 -4.92
CA TYR A 356 -7.03 -22.92 -4.80
C TYR A 356 -6.22 -23.16 -3.50
N PRO A 357 -6.89 -23.23 -2.33
CA PRO A 357 -6.25 -23.18 -1.01
C PRO A 357 -5.29 -24.34 -0.69
N ALA A 358 -5.34 -25.45 -1.44
CA ALA A 358 -4.38 -26.54 -1.32
C ALA A 358 -2.93 -26.07 -1.61
N GLY A 359 -2.76 -25.11 -2.54
CA GLY A 359 -1.45 -24.50 -2.83
C GLY A 359 -0.99 -23.52 -1.74
N LEU A 360 -1.92 -22.86 -1.06
CA LEU A 360 -1.61 -21.95 0.04
C LEU A 360 -1.02 -22.73 1.24
N SER A 361 -1.64 -23.85 1.60
CA SER A 361 -1.22 -24.68 2.74
C SER A 361 0.19 -25.26 2.56
N THR A 362 0.50 -25.74 1.35
CA THR A 362 1.82 -26.32 1.03
C THR A 362 2.94 -25.29 1.01
N THR A 363 2.63 -24.03 0.71
CA THR A 363 3.64 -22.96 0.60
C THR A 363 3.86 -22.21 1.93
N LEU A 364 2.83 -22.10 2.78
CA LEU A 364 2.93 -21.38 4.06
C LEU A 364 3.46 -22.23 5.22
N ILE A 365 3.35 -23.55 5.12
CA ILE A 365 3.92 -24.47 6.09
C ILE A 365 5.33 -24.82 5.60
N PRO A 366 6.42 -24.35 6.27
CA PRO A 366 7.74 -24.82 5.93
C PRO A 366 7.75 -26.33 6.13
N ALA A 367 8.26 -27.10 5.16
CA ALA A 367 8.60 -28.48 5.40
C ALA A 367 9.46 -28.51 6.66
N ARG A 368 8.99 -29.17 7.73
CA ARG A 368 9.83 -29.42 8.91
C ARG A 368 11.06 -30.13 8.37
N SER A 369 12.20 -29.44 8.38
CA SER A 369 13.48 -30.10 8.23
C SER A 369 13.58 -31.04 9.42
N THR A 370 13.25 -32.31 9.18
CA THR A 370 13.67 -33.42 10.02
C THR A 370 15.19 -33.43 9.95
N ARG A 371 15.81 -32.73 10.90
CA ARG A 371 17.21 -32.95 11.26
C ARG A 371 17.32 -34.21 12.09
#